data_AF-L7IQQ3-F1
#
_entry.id   AF-L7IQQ3-F1
#
_cell.length_a   1.000
_cell.length_b   1.000
_cell.length_c   1.000
_cell.angle_alpha   90.00
_cell.angle_beta   90.00
_cell.angle_gamma   90.00
#
_symmetry.space_group_name_H-M   'P 1'
#
loop_
_entity.id
_entity.type
_entity.pdbx_description
1 polymer ?
#
loop_
_entity_poly.entity_id
_entity_poly.type
_entity_poly.pdbx_seq_one_letter_code
_entity_poly.pdbx_strand_id
1 'polypeptide(L)'
;MTRILLASQIKYEDDEEMERLEAQGLEAEEANEQCVGMDRRAHEKVMRFMVRPTTQGRSSPMGWIYDRKAYGMAIRNTTVAEGFVSWKGDTITYRKIQFGMGQLVDMVHGMLAEAREVMAELLIIPEGQDHEQFPAINWAGLHDDQSDEAYGYSFLRDERNEWPVDGKTWLMGKISQQI
;
A
#
# COMPACT_ATOMS: atom_id res chain seq x y z
N MET A 1 24.00 -17.94 23.10
CA MET A 1 25.24 -18.75 23.17
C MET A 1 25.73 -19.24 21.81
N THR A 2 24.86 -19.70 20.90
CA THR A 2 25.28 -20.34 19.63
C THR A 2 26.07 -19.44 18.66
N ARG A 3 25.78 -18.13 18.59
CA ARG A 3 26.51 -17.20 17.71
C ARG A 3 27.96 -16.92 18.12
N ILE A 4 28.23 -16.89 19.43
CA ILE A 4 29.58 -16.65 19.96
C ILE A 4 30.48 -17.85 19.67
N LEU A 5 29.95 -19.07 19.83
CA LEU A 5 30.66 -20.30 19.51
C LEU A 5 30.97 -20.43 18.01
N LEU A 6 30.04 -19.98 17.15
CA LEU A 6 30.26 -19.98 15.71
C LEU A 6 31.39 -19.01 15.33
N ALA A 7 31.39 -17.81 15.90
CA ALA A 7 32.43 -16.82 15.66
C ALA A 7 33.80 -17.28 16.14
N SER A 8 33.89 -17.91 17.32
CA SER A 8 35.15 -18.48 17.79
C SER A 8 35.64 -19.59 16.87
N GLN A 9 34.74 -20.48 16.43
CA GLN A 9 35.11 -21.58 15.53
C GLN A 9 35.59 -21.07 14.15
N ILE A 10 34.95 -20.04 13.60
CA ILE A 10 35.39 -19.41 12.35
C ILE A 10 36.80 -18.85 12.51
N LYS A 11 37.08 -18.18 13.63
CA LYS A 11 38.41 -17.64 13.92
C LYS A 11 39.47 -18.74 14.04
N TYR A 12 39.20 -19.80 14.79
CA TYR A 12 40.12 -20.94 14.92
C TYR A 12 40.47 -21.57 13.58
N GLU A 13 39.47 -21.77 12.71
CA GLU A 13 39.71 -22.34 11.38
C GLU A 13 40.52 -21.38 10.48
N ASP A 14 40.43 -20.07 10.71
CA ASP A 14 41.16 -19.03 9.97
C ASP A 14 42.63 -19.02 10.37
N ASP A 15 42.87 -19.00 11.68
CA ASP A 15 44.20 -19.09 12.27
C ASP A 15 44.91 -20.39 11.81
N GLU A 16 44.21 -21.53 11.75
CA GLU A 16 44.76 -22.80 11.23
C GLU A 16 45.09 -22.77 9.73
N GLU A 17 44.30 -22.08 8.91
CA GLU A 17 44.56 -22.00 7.46
C GLU A 17 45.75 -21.08 7.18
N MET A 18 45.85 -19.97 7.91
CA MET A 18 47.00 -19.08 7.87
C MET A 18 48.28 -19.80 8.28
N GLU A 19 48.26 -20.56 9.38
CA GLU A 19 49.42 -21.34 9.83
C GLU A 19 49.85 -22.40 8.80
N ARG A 20 48.90 -23.00 8.07
CA ARG A 20 49.22 -23.95 6.98
C ARG A 20 49.84 -23.29 5.76
N LEU A 21 49.43 -22.07 5.43
CA LEU A 21 49.97 -21.30 4.31
C LEU A 21 51.37 -20.77 4.65
N GLU A 22 51.58 -20.29 5.89
CA GLU A 22 52.89 -19.91 6.41
C GLU A 22 53.85 -21.10 6.48
N ALA A 23 53.37 -22.29 6.86
CA ALA A 23 54.17 -23.53 6.84
C ALA A 23 54.58 -23.98 5.42
N GLN A 24 53.89 -23.50 4.38
CA GLN A 24 54.25 -23.71 2.97
C GLN A 24 55.28 -22.69 2.47
N GLY A 25 55.73 -21.77 3.33
CA GLY A 25 56.76 -20.78 3.04
C GLY A 25 56.23 -19.51 2.37
N LEU A 26 54.92 -19.26 2.43
CA LEU A 26 54.33 -18.00 1.97
C LEU A 26 54.55 -16.91 3.03
N GLU A 27 54.95 -15.73 2.58
CA GLU A 27 54.99 -14.53 3.44
C GLU A 27 53.56 -14.18 3.90
N ALA A 28 53.43 -13.65 5.11
CA ALA A 28 52.12 -13.44 5.77
C ALA A 28 51.13 -12.60 4.94
N GLU A 29 51.65 -11.69 4.10
CA GLU A 29 50.84 -10.85 3.21
C GLU A 29 50.25 -11.64 2.04
N GLU A 30 51.03 -12.53 1.42
CA GLU A 30 50.56 -13.42 0.35
C GLU A 30 49.63 -14.53 0.88
N ALA A 31 49.88 -15.01 2.11
CA ALA A 31 49.01 -15.96 2.79
C ALA A 31 47.63 -15.35 3.08
N ASN A 32 47.57 -14.08 3.48
CA ASN A 32 46.32 -13.38 3.75
C ASN A 32 45.50 -13.11 2.47
N GLU A 33 46.16 -12.84 1.34
CA GLU A 33 45.47 -12.70 0.04
C GLU A 33 44.91 -14.02 -0.50
N GLN A 34 45.59 -15.14 -0.23
CA GLN A 34 45.13 -16.48 -0.65
C GLN A 34 44.11 -17.10 0.29
N CYS A 35 44.03 -16.62 1.54
CA CYS A 35 43.04 -17.06 2.51
C CYS A 35 41.61 -16.77 2.02
N VAL A 36 40.69 -17.68 2.29
CA VAL A 36 39.28 -17.61 1.86
C VAL A 36 38.56 -16.39 2.45
N GLY A 37 39.08 -15.83 3.55
CA GLY A 37 38.53 -14.70 4.29
C GLY A 37 37.48 -15.11 5.31
N MET A 38 37.57 -14.54 6.52
CA MET A 38 36.64 -14.80 7.62
C MET A 38 35.18 -14.53 7.25
N ASP A 39 34.95 -13.49 6.42
CA ASP A 39 33.64 -13.05 5.96
C ASP A 39 32.95 -14.10 5.08
N ARG A 40 33.69 -14.73 4.16
CA ARG A 40 33.19 -15.79 3.29
C ARG A 40 32.84 -17.06 4.09
N ARG A 41 33.68 -17.43 5.05
CA ARG A 41 33.46 -18.58 5.93
C ARG A 41 32.26 -18.35 6.86
N ALA A 42 32.12 -17.14 7.39
CA ALA A 42 30.94 -16.74 8.15
C ALA A 42 29.68 -16.85 7.29
N HIS A 43 29.72 -16.37 6.05
CA HIS A 43 28.60 -16.46 5.13
C HIS A 43 28.20 -17.92 4.85
N GLU A 44 29.14 -18.81 4.54
CA GLU A 44 28.86 -20.22 4.27
C GLU A 44 28.24 -20.94 5.47
N LYS A 45 28.75 -20.70 6.69
CA LYS A 45 28.20 -21.34 7.91
C LYS A 45 26.84 -20.79 8.28
N VAL A 46 26.59 -19.48 8.11
CA VAL A 46 25.26 -18.89 8.28
C VAL A 46 24.27 -19.51 7.30
N MET A 47 24.66 -19.72 6.05
CA MET A 47 23.81 -20.39 5.05
C MET A 47 23.59 -21.88 5.36
N ARG A 48 24.62 -22.57 5.85
CA ARG A 48 24.53 -24.00 6.19
C ARG A 48 23.67 -24.25 7.42
N PHE A 49 23.74 -23.39 8.44
CA PHE A 49 23.19 -23.68 9.77
C PHE A 49 22.05 -22.75 10.22
N MET A 50 21.91 -21.53 9.68
CA MET A 50 20.92 -20.55 10.16
C MET A 50 19.79 -20.25 9.18
N VAL A 51 19.86 -20.71 7.93
CA VAL A 51 18.80 -20.47 6.93
C VAL A 51 18.28 -21.82 6.44
N ARG A 52 16.98 -22.10 6.60
CA ARG A 52 16.35 -23.22 5.89
C ARG A 52 16.46 -22.90 4.39
N PRO A 53 17.07 -23.77 3.56
CA PRO A 53 17.13 -23.51 2.12
C PRO A 53 15.76 -23.78 1.54
N THR A 54 14.90 -22.76 1.48
CA THR A 54 13.60 -22.89 0.79
C THR A 54 13.80 -22.94 -0.73
N THR A 55 14.98 -22.59 -1.24
CA THR A 55 15.35 -22.77 -2.65
C THR A 55 16.86 -23.07 -2.76
N GLN A 56 17.23 -23.98 -3.68
CA GLN A 56 18.59 -24.49 -3.90
C GLN A 56 19.54 -23.46 -4.55
N GLY A 57 19.50 -22.20 -4.14
CA GLY A 57 20.33 -21.13 -4.69
C GLY A 57 21.14 -20.42 -3.61
N ARG A 58 22.28 -19.83 -3.99
CA ARG A 58 23.00 -18.85 -3.15
C ARG A 58 22.01 -17.74 -2.80
N SER A 59 21.61 -17.63 -1.53
CA SER A 59 20.73 -16.56 -1.10
C SER A 59 21.52 -15.26 -1.08
N SER A 60 21.39 -14.48 -2.15
CA SER A 60 21.80 -13.10 -2.18
C SER A 60 20.88 -12.28 -1.25
N PRO A 61 21.33 -11.10 -0.77
CA PRO A 61 20.45 -10.16 -0.06
C PRO A 61 19.14 -9.88 -0.84
N MET A 62 19.21 -9.89 -2.17
CA MET A 62 18.04 -9.77 -3.04
C MET A 62 17.08 -10.97 -2.90
N GLY A 63 17.59 -12.21 -2.82
CA GLY A 63 16.75 -13.39 -2.58
C GLY A 63 15.94 -13.28 -1.29
N TRP A 64 16.56 -12.81 -0.21
CA TRP A 64 15.85 -12.58 1.06
C TRP A 64 14.74 -11.52 0.95
N ILE A 65 15.00 -10.43 0.21
CA ILE A 65 13.98 -9.38 -0.04
C ILE A 65 12.80 -9.97 -0.83
N TYR A 66 13.09 -10.77 -1.88
CA TYR A 66 12.04 -11.40 -2.69
C TYR A 66 11.21 -12.40 -1.87
N ASP A 67 11.85 -13.22 -1.03
CA ASP A 67 11.15 -14.15 -0.14
C ASP A 67 10.26 -13.41 0.87
N ARG A 68 10.74 -12.28 1.41
CA ARG A 68 9.96 -11.46 2.34
C ARG A 68 8.74 -10.82 1.67
N LYS A 69 8.89 -10.40 0.41
CA LYS A 69 7.79 -9.87 -0.42
C LYS A 69 6.77 -10.96 -0.74
N ALA A 70 7.23 -12.14 -1.15
CA ALA A 70 6.36 -13.30 -1.43
C ALA A 70 5.57 -13.72 -0.18
N TYR A 71 6.22 -13.76 0.98
CA TYR A 71 5.55 -14.04 2.26
C TYR A 71 4.50 -12.98 2.62
N GLY A 72 4.82 -11.70 2.44
CA GLY A 72 3.84 -10.61 2.66
C GLY A 72 2.65 -10.68 1.70
N MET A 73 2.89 -11.05 0.44
CA MET A 73 1.85 -11.26 -0.56
C MET A 73 0.98 -12.48 -0.23
N ALA A 74 1.58 -13.57 0.25
CA ALA A 74 0.86 -14.73 0.74
C ALA A 74 -0.07 -14.35 1.89
N ILE A 75 0.42 -13.62 2.90
CA ILE A 75 -0.41 -13.11 4.00
C ILE A 75 -1.57 -12.27 3.46
N ARG A 76 -1.32 -11.33 2.54
CA ARG A 76 -2.38 -10.49 1.97
C ARG A 76 -3.44 -11.30 1.21
N ASN A 77 -3.02 -12.36 0.53
CA ASN A 77 -3.93 -13.16 -0.31
C ASN A 77 -4.67 -14.25 0.49
N THR A 78 -4.09 -14.77 1.58
CA THR A 78 -4.68 -15.86 2.37
C THR A 78 -5.38 -15.37 3.64
N THR A 79 -4.96 -14.23 4.20
CA THR A 79 -5.60 -13.67 5.38
C THR A 79 -6.79 -12.83 4.94
N VAL A 80 -8.00 -13.37 5.11
CA VAL A 80 -9.24 -12.62 4.95
C VAL A 80 -9.18 -11.44 5.94
N ALA A 81 -9.23 -10.21 5.42
CA ALA A 81 -9.35 -9.03 6.27
C ALA A 81 -10.54 -9.25 7.21
N GLU A 82 -10.38 -8.94 8.50
CA GLU A 82 -11.41 -9.12 9.51
C GLU A 82 -12.74 -8.56 8.97
N GLY A 83 -13.74 -9.43 8.81
CA GLY A 83 -15.01 -9.06 8.20
C GLY A 83 -15.74 -8.09 9.12
N PHE A 84 -15.56 -6.78 8.87
CA PHE A 84 -16.17 -5.75 9.70
C PHE A 84 -17.68 -5.66 9.51
N VAL A 85 -18.21 -6.15 8.38
CA VAL A 85 -19.63 -6.13 8.03
C VAL A 85 -20.15 -7.57 8.00
N SER A 86 -21.09 -7.88 8.89
CA SER A 86 -21.86 -9.14 8.88
C SER A 86 -23.32 -8.84 8.58
N TRP A 87 -23.92 -9.63 7.70
CA TRP A 87 -25.32 -9.48 7.29
C TRP A 87 -26.10 -10.72 7.74
N LYS A 88 -27.18 -10.52 8.50
CA LYS A 88 -28.14 -11.58 8.84
C LYS A 88 -29.57 -11.11 8.65
N GLY A 89 -30.23 -11.56 7.58
CA GLY A 89 -31.62 -11.19 7.29
C GLY A 89 -31.77 -9.70 7.04
N ASP A 90 -32.44 -8.99 7.95
CA ASP A 90 -32.63 -7.53 7.88
C ASP A 90 -31.59 -6.75 8.71
N THR A 91 -30.73 -7.43 9.47
CA THR A 91 -29.78 -6.78 10.37
C THR A 91 -28.37 -6.78 9.81
N ILE A 92 -27.77 -5.59 9.73
CA ILE A 92 -26.36 -5.39 9.42
C ILE A 92 -25.62 -5.13 10.73
N THR A 93 -24.53 -5.88 10.94
CA THR A 93 -23.60 -5.67 12.05
C THR A 93 -22.31 -5.09 11.49
N TYR A 94 -21.98 -3.86 11.87
CA TYR A 94 -20.67 -3.28 11.62
C TYR A 94 -19.90 -3.16 12.95
N ARG A 95 -18.85 -3.95 13.13
CA ARG A 95 -18.09 -4.04 14.39
C ARG A 95 -19.00 -4.35 15.58
N LYS A 96 -19.26 -3.35 16.45
CA LYS A 96 -20.10 -3.45 17.65
C LYS A 96 -21.48 -2.81 17.46
N ILE A 97 -21.75 -2.24 16.29
CA ILE A 97 -22.99 -1.52 15.98
C ILE A 97 -23.87 -2.45 15.15
N GLN A 98 -25.13 -2.59 15.54
CA GLN A 98 -26.14 -3.34 14.81
C GLN A 98 -27.26 -2.37 14.41
N PHE A 99 -27.65 -2.39 13.15
CA PHE A 99 -28.77 -1.61 12.64
C PHE A 99 -29.54 -2.43 11.60
N GLY A 100 -30.84 -2.18 11.50
CA GLY A 100 -31.69 -2.77 10.47
C GLY A 100 -31.43 -2.14 9.09
N MET A 101 -31.81 -2.83 8.02
CA MET A 101 -31.71 -2.29 6.66
C MET A 101 -32.55 -1.01 6.51
N GLY A 102 -33.76 -0.99 7.09
CA GLY A 102 -34.59 0.22 7.09
C GLY A 102 -33.89 1.41 7.74
N GLN A 103 -33.24 1.20 8.88
CA GLN A 103 -32.47 2.25 9.57
C GLN A 103 -31.26 2.71 8.77
N LEU A 104 -30.58 1.81 8.05
CA LEU A 104 -29.50 2.19 7.14
C LEU A 104 -30.02 3.08 6.02
N VAL A 105 -31.13 2.69 5.40
CA VAL A 105 -31.77 3.43 4.31
C VAL A 105 -32.21 4.81 4.79
N ASP A 106 -32.85 4.90 5.96
CA ASP A 106 -33.26 6.17 6.57
C ASP A 106 -32.04 7.06 6.87
N MET A 107 -30.97 6.49 7.41
CA MET A 107 -29.73 7.24 7.68
C MET A 107 -29.10 7.77 6.39
N VAL A 108 -29.05 6.95 5.33
CA VAL A 108 -28.53 7.38 4.01
C VAL A 108 -29.41 8.47 3.41
N HIS A 109 -30.74 8.36 3.52
CA HIS A 109 -31.65 9.41 3.08
C HIS A 109 -31.48 10.71 3.88
N GLY A 110 -31.30 10.62 5.19
CA GLY A 110 -31.01 11.77 6.05
C GLY A 110 -29.70 12.45 5.67
N MET A 111 -28.62 11.67 5.51
CA MET A 111 -27.32 12.18 5.07
C MET A 111 -27.40 12.82 3.67
N LEU A 112 -28.17 12.22 2.75
CA LEU A 112 -28.40 12.79 1.42
C LEU A 112 -29.17 14.10 1.49
N ALA A 113 -30.18 14.21 2.36
CA ALA A 113 -30.92 15.44 2.57
C ALA A 113 -30.02 16.54 3.14
N GLU A 114 -29.24 16.26 4.18
CA GLU A 114 -28.27 17.21 4.74
C GLU A 114 -27.23 17.66 3.71
N ALA A 115 -26.68 16.73 2.92
CA ALA A 115 -25.72 17.06 1.88
C ALA A 115 -26.35 17.96 0.78
N ARG A 116 -27.63 17.76 0.47
CA ARG A 116 -28.36 18.60 -0.48
C ARG A 116 -28.60 20.01 0.06
N GLU A 117 -28.91 20.15 1.35
CA GLU A 117 -29.05 21.47 1.98
C GLU A 117 -27.71 22.24 1.95
N VAL A 118 -26.61 21.59 2.31
CA VAL A 118 -25.26 22.21 2.22
C VAL A 118 -24.92 22.59 0.78
N MET A 119 -25.27 21.75 -0.19
CA MET A 119 -25.11 22.07 -1.61
C MET A 119 -25.98 23.26 -2.04
N ALA A 120 -27.22 23.36 -1.56
CA ALA A 120 -28.10 24.50 -1.85
C ALA A 120 -27.53 25.81 -1.31
N GLU A 121 -26.99 25.79 -0.09
CA GLU A 121 -26.29 26.92 0.51
C GLU A 121 -25.07 27.35 -0.34
N LEU A 122 -24.21 26.40 -0.71
CA LEU A 122 -23.01 26.66 -1.53
C LEU A 122 -23.34 27.20 -2.93
N LEU A 123 -24.47 26.76 -3.50
CA LEU A 123 -24.93 27.19 -4.83
C LEU A 123 -25.82 28.44 -4.76
N ILE A 124 -26.04 28.99 -3.56
CA ILE A 124 -26.82 30.22 -3.32
C ILE A 124 -28.24 30.08 -3.86
N ILE A 125 -28.83 28.90 -3.66
CA ILE A 125 -30.23 28.64 -4.01
C ILE A 125 -31.09 29.07 -2.82
N PRO A 126 -32.15 29.89 -3.05
CA PRO A 126 -33.03 30.34 -1.98
C PRO A 126 -33.66 29.18 -1.21
N GLU A 127 -33.73 29.32 0.12
CA GLU A 127 -34.41 28.36 1.00
C GLU A 127 -35.86 28.13 0.53
N GLY A 128 -36.25 26.86 0.40
CA GLY A 128 -37.61 26.48 -0.02
C GLY A 128 -37.84 26.37 -1.53
N GLN A 129 -36.81 26.54 -2.37
CA GLN A 129 -36.87 26.15 -3.78
C GLN A 129 -36.40 24.72 -3.98
N ASP A 130 -37.05 23.99 -4.89
CA ASP A 130 -36.71 22.60 -5.15
C ASP A 130 -35.27 22.45 -5.67
N HIS A 131 -34.64 21.33 -5.27
CA HIS A 131 -33.32 20.88 -5.73
C HIS A 131 -33.22 20.68 -7.26
N GLU A 132 -34.31 20.89 -8.01
CA GLU A 132 -34.36 20.92 -9.48
C GLU A 132 -33.50 22.03 -10.09
N GLN A 133 -33.09 23.03 -9.30
CA GLN A 133 -32.16 24.06 -9.75
C GLN A 133 -30.69 23.60 -9.78
N PHE A 134 -30.40 22.43 -9.23
CA PHE A 134 -29.07 21.86 -9.36
C PHE A 134 -28.79 21.47 -10.81
N PRO A 135 -27.60 21.79 -11.33
CA PRO A 135 -27.19 21.29 -12.63
C PRO A 135 -27.22 19.76 -12.62
N ALA A 136 -28.00 19.17 -13.53
CA ALA A 136 -28.11 17.72 -13.64
C ALA A 136 -26.83 17.14 -14.27
N ILE A 137 -25.91 16.71 -13.43
CA ILE A 137 -24.65 16.07 -13.87
C ILE A 137 -24.97 14.65 -14.35
N ASN A 138 -24.56 14.32 -15.57
CA ASN A 138 -24.65 12.96 -16.11
C ASN A 138 -23.56 12.06 -15.50
N TRP A 139 -23.77 11.64 -14.25
CA TRP A 139 -22.82 10.81 -13.51
C TRP A 139 -22.51 9.48 -14.20
N ALA A 140 -23.46 8.91 -14.94
CA ALA A 140 -23.30 7.62 -15.61
C ALA A 140 -22.42 7.71 -16.86
N GLY A 141 -22.36 8.89 -17.51
CA GLY A 141 -21.53 9.14 -18.68
C GLY A 141 -20.17 9.75 -18.37
N LEU A 142 -19.80 9.85 -17.09
CA LEU A 142 -18.54 10.47 -16.68
C LEU A 142 -17.35 9.56 -17.02
N HIS A 143 -16.43 10.07 -17.81
CA HIS A 143 -15.17 9.43 -18.16
C HIS A 143 -14.02 9.98 -17.30
N ASP A 144 -13.13 9.09 -16.89
CA ASP A 144 -11.90 9.44 -16.18
C ASP A 144 -10.72 8.75 -16.87
N ASP A 145 -9.65 9.50 -17.16
CA ASP A 145 -8.43 8.96 -17.73
C ASP A 145 -7.44 8.58 -16.63
N GLN A 146 -7.52 7.33 -16.18
CA GLN A 146 -6.63 6.81 -15.16
C GLN A 146 -5.17 6.68 -15.63
N SER A 147 -4.91 6.86 -16.93
CA SER A 147 -3.56 6.78 -17.50
C SER A 147 -2.85 8.13 -17.56
N ASP A 148 -3.58 9.24 -17.35
CA ASP A 148 -2.98 10.57 -17.32
C ASP A 148 -2.36 10.85 -15.93
N GLU A 149 -1.04 10.71 -15.86
CA GLU A 149 -0.25 11.01 -14.66
C GLU A 149 0.21 12.48 -14.59
N ALA A 150 -0.29 13.36 -15.47
CA ALA A 150 0.07 14.77 -15.44
C ALA A 150 -0.31 15.40 -14.09
N TYR A 151 0.63 16.17 -13.53
CA TYR A 151 0.40 16.85 -12.27
C TYR A 151 -0.76 17.85 -12.39
N GLY A 152 -1.83 17.63 -11.62
CA GLY A 152 -3.03 18.44 -11.66
C GLY A 152 -4.08 18.02 -12.69
N TYR A 153 -3.95 16.82 -13.27
CA TYR A 153 -5.05 16.18 -13.99
C TYR A 153 -6.25 15.97 -13.06
N SER A 154 -7.44 16.16 -13.62
CA SER A 154 -8.72 15.88 -12.98
C SER A 154 -9.74 15.61 -14.09
N PHE A 155 -10.60 14.61 -13.90
CA PHE A 155 -11.70 14.29 -14.80
C PHE A 155 -12.60 15.50 -15.13
N LEU A 156 -12.59 16.54 -14.28
CA LEU A 156 -13.27 17.81 -14.53
C LEU A 156 -12.81 18.51 -15.83
N ARG A 157 -11.60 18.23 -16.29
CA ARG A 157 -10.99 18.81 -17.49
C ARG A 157 -10.97 17.86 -18.69
N ASP A 158 -11.50 16.65 -18.54
CA ASP A 158 -11.56 15.69 -19.63
C ASP A 158 -12.54 16.18 -20.70
N GLU A 159 -12.09 16.28 -21.96
CA GLU A 159 -12.88 16.76 -23.09
C GLU A 159 -14.09 15.86 -23.40
N ARG A 160 -14.05 14.59 -22.95
CA ARG A 160 -15.16 13.64 -23.10
C ARG A 160 -16.33 13.93 -22.17
N ASN A 161 -16.11 14.71 -21.10
CA ASN A 161 -17.13 15.03 -20.11
C ASN A 161 -17.88 16.30 -20.49
N GLU A 162 -19.13 16.15 -20.89
CA GLU A 162 -20.04 17.28 -21.15
C GLU A 162 -20.65 17.79 -19.84
N TRP A 163 -20.25 18.99 -19.43
CA TRP A 163 -20.81 19.65 -18.26
C TRP A 163 -22.09 20.41 -18.60
N PRO A 164 -23.15 20.31 -17.77
CA PRO A 164 -24.43 20.99 -18.04
C PRO A 164 -24.33 22.52 -17.95
N VAL A 165 -23.29 23.04 -17.28
CA VAL A 165 -23.06 24.47 -17.05
C VAL A 165 -21.57 24.79 -17.09
N ASP A 166 -21.21 26.03 -17.43
CA ASP A 166 -19.85 26.52 -17.25
C ASP A 166 -19.59 26.83 -15.77
N GLY A 167 -18.90 25.92 -15.08
CA GLY A 167 -18.63 26.03 -13.64
C GLY A 167 -17.90 27.31 -13.22
N LYS A 168 -17.22 28.02 -14.12
CA LYS A 168 -16.53 29.28 -13.79
C LYS A 168 -17.45 30.50 -13.73
N THR A 169 -18.46 30.54 -14.60
CA THR A 169 -19.32 31.73 -14.76
C THR A 169 -20.73 31.52 -14.23
N TRP A 170 -21.17 30.28 -14.13
CA TRP A 170 -22.55 29.94 -13.76
C TRP A 170 -22.94 30.47 -12.37
N LEU A 171 -22.09 30.25 -11.35
CA LEU A 171 -22.35 30.73 -9.99
C LEU A 171 -22.36 32.27 -9.93
N MET A 172 -21.45 32.92 -10.64
CA MET A 172 -21.41 34.39 -10.73
C MET A 172 -22.67 34.96 -11.38
N GLY A 173 -23.21 34.28 -12.40
CA GLY A 173 -24.48 34.62 -13.02
C GLY A 173 -25.65 34.56 -12.04
N LYS A 174 -25.67 33.55 -11.15
CA LYS A 174 -26.69 33.42 -10.10
C LYS A 174 -26.60 34.55 -9.07
N ILE A 175 -25.39 34.88 -8.62
CA ILE A 175 -25.17 36.01 -7.68
C ILE A 175 -25.65 37.32 -8.30
N SER A 176 -25.33 37.57 -9.56
CA SER A 176 -25.75 38.80 -10.25
C SER A 176 -27.26 38.92 -10.47
N GLN A 177 -28.02 37.81 -10.43
CA GLN A 177 -29.48 37.82 -10.58
C GLN A 177 -30.21 38.04 -9.25
N GLN A 178 -29.52 37.92 -8.11
CA GLN A 178 -30.08 38.14 -6.78
C GLN A 178 -29.82 39.54 -6.21
N ILE A 179 -28.99 40.35 -6.88
CA ILE A 179 -28.74 41.78 -6.59
C ILE A 179 -29.70 42.63 -7.44
#